data_AF-A0A832LGG2-F1
#
_entry.id   AF-A0A832LGG2-F1
#
_cell.length_a   1.000
_cell.length_b   1.000
_cell.length_c   1.000
_cell.angle_alpha   90.00
_cell.angle_beta   90.00
_cell.angle_gamma   90.00
#
_symmetry.space_group_name_H-M   'P 1'
#
loop_
_entity.id
_entity.type
_entity.pdbx_description
1 polymer ?
#
loop_
_entity_poly.entity_id
_entity_poly.type
_entity_poly.pdbx_seq_one_letter_code
_entity_poly.pdbx_strand_id
1 'polypeptide(L)' 'MITIQQKISGNFRKQHGEDVFCRIRGYISTLIKNNMPVIGSLDKAIEDVPPLP' A
#
# COMPACT_ATOMS: atom_id res chain seq x y z
N MET A 1 -6.96 17.38 3.89
CA MET A 1 -6.72 16.02 4.41
C MET A 1 -8.06 15.35 4.56
N ILE A 2 -8.45 14.51 3.59
CA ILE A 2 -9.70 13.75 3.68
C ILE A 2 -9.30 12.42 4.31
N THR A 3 -9.60 12.26 5.60
CA THR A 3 -9.53 10.96 6.27
C THR A 3 -10.65 10.09 5.67
N ILE A 4 -10.34 9.41 4.56
CA ILE A 4 -11.11 8.23 4.16
C ILE A 4 -10.86 7.19 5.24
N GLN A 5 -11.71 7.22 6.29
CA GLN A 5 -11.81 6.15 7.26
C GLN A 5 -12.48 4.97 6.54
N GLN A 6 -11.73 4.31 5.65
CA GLN A 6 -12.20 3.10 5.01
C GLN A 6 -12.59 2.12 6.10
N LYS A 7 -13.74 1.49 5.96
CA LYS A 7 -14.34 0.65 7.00
C LYS A 7 -13.46 -0.59 7.22
N ILE A 8 -12.50 -0.50 8.14
CA ILE A 8 -11.59 -1.59 8.57
C ILE A 8 -12.32 -2.56 9.53
N SER A 9 -13.65 -2.44 9.69
CA SER A 9 -14.38 -3.06 10.81
C SER A 9 -14.75 -4.54 10.60
N GLY A 10 -14.02 -5.32 9.79
CA GLY A 10 -14.40 -6.72 9.58
C GLY A 10 -13.40 -7.66 8.92
N ASN A 11 -12.44 -7.16 8.13
CA ASN A 11 -11.58 -8.02 7.31
C ASN A 11 -10.26 -8.43 7.98
N PHE A 12 -9.75 -7.64 8.94
CA PHE A 12 -8.44 -7.87 9.56
C PHE A 12 -8.58 -8.42 10.98
N ARG A 13 -9.29 -9.56 11.13
CA ARG A 13 -9.51 -10.22 12.44
C ARG A 13 -8.25 -10.85 13.05
N LYS A 14 -7.08 -10.70 12.42
CA LYS A 14 -5.79 -11.23 12.87
C LYS A 14 -4.73 -10.14 12.76
N GLN A 15 -3.80 -10.11 13.71
CA GLN A 15 -2.77 -9.07 13.81
C GLN A 15 -1.92 -8.90 12.54
N HIS A 16 -1.81 -9.97 11.77
CA HIS A 16 -1.11 -9.97 10.49
C HIS A 16 -1.79 -9.10 9.42
N GLY A 17 -3.11 -8.93 9.50
CA GLY A 17 -3.89 -8.24 8.50
C GLY A 17 -3.67 -6.72 8.49
N GLU A 18 -3.59 -6.10 9.67
CA GLU A 18 -3.30 -4.67 9.79
C GLU A 18 -1.87 -4.34 9.35
N ASP A 19 -0.90 -5.21 9.63
CA ASP A 19 0.49 -4.98 9.27
C ASP A 19 0.65 -5.01 7.74
N VAL A 20 0.05 -5.99 7.08
CA VAL A 20 0.03 -6.10 5.61
C VAL A 20 -0.67 -4.88 5.01
N PHE A 21 -1.82 -4.47 5.56
CA PHE A 21 -2.54 -3.29 5.09
C PHE A 21 -1.69 -2.01 5.23
N CYS A 22 -1.11 -1.78 6.40
CA CYS A 22 -0.24 -0.64 6.67
C CYS A 22 0.96 -0.61 5.72
N ARG A 23 1.56 -1.76 5.43
CA ARG A 23 2.69 -1.89 4.51
C ARG A 23 2.31 -1.53 3.07
N ILE A 24 1.22 -2.09 2.55
CA ILE A 24 0.72 -1.79 1.20
C ILE A 24 0.40 -0.29 1.08
N ARG A 25 -0.34 0.25 2.04
CA ARG A 25 -0.71 1.68 2.04
C ARG A 25 0.51 2.60 2.15
N GLY A 26 1.50 2.22 2.97
CA GLY A 26 2.76 2.94 3.11
C GLY A 26 3.54 2.97 1.81
N TYR A 27 3.69 1.82 1.15
CA TYR A 27 4.38 1.70 -0.13
C TYR A 27 3.71 2.55 -1.23
N ILE A 28 2.38 2.47 -1.37
CA ILE A 28 1.63 3.30 -2.33
C ILE A 28 1.82 4.80 -2.02
N SER A 29 1.79 5.18 -0.74
CA SER A 29 2.01 6.57 -0.34
C SER A 29 3.41 7.07 -0.74
N THR A 30 4.42 6.22 -0.64
CA THR A 30 5.80 6.54 -1.07
C THR A 30 5.88 6.71 -2.58
N LEU A 31 5.25 5.84 -3.37
CA LEU A 31 5.22 5.96 -4.83
C LEU A 31 4.56 7.27 -5.28
N ILE A 32 3.41 7.60 -4.68
CA ILE A 32 2.68 8.85 -4.98
C ILE A 32 3.54 10.07 -4.65
N LYS A 33 4.23 10.09 -3.50
CA LYS A 33 5.10 11.21 -3.10
C LYS A 33 6.24 11.46 -4.07
N ASN A 34 6.72 10.42 -4.74
CA ASN A 34 7.84 10.51 -5.69
C ASN A 34 7.37 10.61 -7.15
N ASN A 35 6.09 10.90 -7.41
CA ASN A 35 5.50 10.97 -8.76
C ASN A 35 5.74 9.70 -9.61
N MET A 36 5.82 8.53 -8.95
CA MET A 36 6.03 7.26 -9.64
C MET A 36 4.69 6.68 -10.11
N PRO A 37 4.68 5.93 -11.24
CA PRO A 37 3.47 5.28 -11.73
C PRO A 37 3.05 4.16 -10.78
N VAL A 38 1.97 4.37 -10.01
CA VAL A 38 1.56 3.47 -8.93
C VAL A 38 1.27 2.05 -9.43
N ILE A 39 0.48 1.91 -10.49
CA ILE A 39 0.07 0.60 -11.02
C ILE A 39 1.29 -0.17 -11.55
N GLY A 40 2.09 0.43 -12.42
CA GLY A 40 3.29 -0.23 -12.94
C GLY A 40 4.36 -0.52 -11.88
N SER A 41 4.40 0.27 -10.81
CA SER A 41 5.28 0.01 -9.67
C SER A 41 4.79 -1.12 -8.77
N LEU A 42 3.47 -1.34 -8.74
CA LEU A 42 2.87 -2.47 -8.04
C LEU A 42 3.07 -3.77 -8.82
N ASP A 43 2.91 -3.75 -10.15
CA ASP A 43 3.20 -4.89 -11.02
C ASP A 43 4.63 -5.38 -10.81
N LYS A 44 5.60 -4.47 -10.89
CA LYS A 44 7.02 -4.77 -10.62
C LYS A 44 7.29 -5.28 -9.21
N ALA A 45 6.57 -4.79 -8.21
CA ALA A 45 6.70 -5.28 -6.84
C ALA A 45 6.16 -6.70 -6.67
N ILE A 46 5.14 -7.09 -7.44
CA ILE A 46 4.63 -8.47 -7.48
C ILE A 46 5.61 -9.39 -8.24
N GLU A 47 6.31 -8.87 -9.25
CA GLU A 47 7.42 -9.54 -9.95
C GLU A 47 8.72 -9.63 -9.13
N ASP A 48 8.69 -9.24 -7.85
CA ASP A 48 9.83 -9.25 -6.92
C ASP A 48 10.96 -8.27 -7.32
N VAL A 49 10.66 -7.28 -8.17
CA VAL A 49 11.55 -6.19 -8.57
C VAL A 49 10.95 -4.83 -8.18
N PRO A 50 10.67 -4.57 -6.88
CA PRO A 50 9.98 -3.36 -6.47
C PRO A 50 10.83 -2.11 -6.80
N PRO A 51 10.30 -1.15 -7.56
CA PRO A 51 11.02 0.08 -7.83
C PRO A 51 11.13 0.89 -6.54
N LEU A 52 12.37 1.18 -6.15
CA LEU A 52 12.66 2.09 -5.06
C LEU A 52 12.61 3.54 -5.58
N PRO A 53 12.14 4.49 -4.77
CA PRO A 53 12.24 5.91 -5.10
C PRO A 53 13.68 6.38 -5.27
#